data_AF-A0A1B9AQD0-F1
#
_entry.id   AF-A0A1B9AQD0-F1
#
_cell.length_a   1.000
_cell.length_b   1.000
_cell.length_c   1.000
_cell.angle_alpha   90.00
_cell.angle_beta   90.00
_cell.angle_gamma   90.00
#
_symmetry.space_group_name_H-M   'P 1'
#
loop_
_entity.id
_entity.type
_entity.pdbx_description
1 polymer ?
#
loop_
_entity_poly.entity_id
_entity_poly.type
_entity_poly.pdbx_seq_one_letter_code
_entity_poly.pdbx_strand_id
1 'polypeptide(L)'
;MKYSHKTIPDELLQKAISRLGVQLPFKCRGIKISKELIKATIEILNDAPDRMLPQHARNLIRAHTPDGLDLRIKNTMNSDTRTANIISDILASAGIVEVLTIKNKKTGRNIKATRLLSEWTY
;
A
#
# COMPACT_ATOMS: atom_id res chain seq x y z
N MET A 1 -8.85 10.67 12.80
CA MET A 1 -7.43 10.38 13.10
C MET A 1 -6.58 11.04 12.03
N LYS A 2 -5.73 12.00 12.41
CA LYS A 2 -4.70 12.56 11.52
C LYS A 2 -3.47 11.66 11.68
N TYR A 3 -3.15 10.87 10.67
CA TYR A 3 -1.91 10.08 10.66
C TYR A 3 -0.73 11.07 10.54
N SER A 4 0.28 10.92 11.40
CA SER A 4 1.50 11.73 11.32
C SER A 4 2.33 11.16 10.18
N HIS A 5 2.17 11.71 8.98
CA HIS A 5 2.86 11.19 7.81
C HIS A 5 4.33 11.60 7.84
N LYS A 6 5.21 10.65 8.17
CA LYS A 6 6.63 10.75 7.84
C LYS A 6 6.75 10.86 6.32
N THR A 7 7.13 12.03 5.81
CA THR A 7 7.28 12.25 4.37
C THR A 7 8.46 11.45 3.83
N ILE A 8 8.26 10.71 2.75
CA ILE A 8 9.36 9.98 2.10
C ILE A 8 10.40 10.98 1.54
N PRO A 9 11.71 10.75 1.77
CA PRO A 9 12.76 11.56 1.13
C PRO A 9 12.64 11.51 -0.40
N ASP A 10 12.82 12.65 -1.06
CA ASP A 10 12.63 12.75 -2.51
C ASP A 10 13.55 11.79 -3.28
N GLU A 11 14.80 11.62 -2.85
CA GLU A 11 15.75 10.67 -3.45
C GLU A 11 15.23 9.23 -3.40
N LEU A 12 14.65 8.82 -2.27
CA LEU A 12 14.10 7.48 -2.10
C LEU A 12 12.83 7.30 -2.95
N LEU A 13 12.00 8.34 -3.07
CA LEU A 13 10.84 8.32 -3.96
C LEU A 13 11.25 8.24 -5.43
N GLN A 14 12.25 9.00 -5.87
CA GLN A 14 12.77 8.93 -7.24
C GLN A 14 13.39 7.56 -7.54
N LYS A 15 14.09 6.97 -6.57
CA LYS A 15 14.59 5.59 -6.67
C LYS A 15 13.45 4.59 -6.85
N ALA A 16 12.35 4.73 -6.09
CA ALA A 16 11.19 3.85 -6.19
C ALA A 16 10.50 3.98 -7.55
N ILE A 17 10.34 5.20 -8.04
CA ILE A 17 9.79 5.50 -9.38
C ILE A 17 10.67 4.90 -10.47
N SER A 18 11.98 5.09 -10.38
CA SER A 18 12.94 4.54 -11.35
C SER A 18 12.90 3.01 -11.38
N ARG A 19 12.70 2.37 -10.22
CA ARG A 19 12.62 0.91 -10.10
C ARG A 19 11.39 0.31 -10.78
N LEU A 20 10.31 1.07 -10.90
CA LEU A 20 9.11 0.64 -11.63
C LEU A 20 9.34 0.51 -13.13
N GLY A 21 10.36 1.17 -13.70
CA GLY A 21 10.72 1.04 -15.11
C GLY A 21 9.65 1.54 -16.09
N VAL A 22 8.74 2.40 -15.65
CA VAL A 22 7.62 2.93 -16.46
C VAL A 22 7.48 4.43 -16.30
N GLN A 23 6.96 5.09 -17.33
CA GLN A 23 6.63 6.51 -17.27
C GLN A 23 5.34 6.71 -16.47
N LEU A 24 5.37 7.62 -15.50
CA LEU A 24 4.20 8.02 -14.70
C LEU A 24 3.53 9.27 -15.29
N PRO A 25 2.20 9.41 -15.17
CA PRO A 25 1.26 8.39 -14.71
C PRO A 25 0.92 7.38 -15.81
N PHE A 26 0.59 6.15 -15.42
CA PHE A 26 0.03 5.13 -16.34
C PHE A 26 -1.28 4.56 -15.79
N LYS A 27 -2.03 3.82 -16.61
CA LYS A 27 -3.24 3.12 -16.18
C LYS A 27 -2.96 1.63 -16.03
N CYS A 28 -3.40 1.05 -14.91
CA CYS A 28 -3.38 -0.39 -14.70
C CYS A 28 -4.74 -0.85 -14.16
N ARG A 29 -5.39 -1.78 -14.88
CA ARG A 29 -6.70 -2.35 -14.50
C ARG A 29 -7.76 -1.28 -14.17
N GLY A 30 -7.75 -0.17 -14.91
CA GLY A 30 -8.69 0.95 -14.75
C GLY A 30 -8.29 2.01 -13.70
N ILE A 31 -7.21 1.79 -12.94
CA ILE A 31 -6.70 2.74 -11.93
C ILE A 31 -5.52 3.54 -12.48
N LYS A 32 -5.50 4.85 -12.24
CA LYS A 32 -4.36 5.73 -12.55
C LYS A 32 -3.28 5.55 -11.50
N ILE A 33 -2.12 5.07 -11.91
CA ILE A 33 -0.92 4.93 -11.09
C ILE A 33 -0.09 6.19 -11.26
N SER A 34 0.00 6.99 -10.20
CA SER A 34 0.73 8.27 -10.20
C SER A 34 1.83 8.29 -9.15
N LYS A 35 2.71 9.29 -9.22
CA LYS A 35 3.75 9.54 -8.23
C LYS A 35 3.15 9.69 -6.83
N GLU A 36 2.02 10.38 -6.72
CA GLU A 36 1.33 10.64 -5.46
C GLU A 36 0.76 9.35 -4.85
N LEU A 37 0.24 8.43 -5.69
CA LEU A 37 -0.24 7.14 -5.21
C LEU A 37 0.91 6.26 -4.69
N ILE A 38 2.02 6.23 -5.42
CA ILE A 38 3.23 5.50 -4.99
C ILE A 38 3.75 6.07 -3.67
N LYS A 39 3.91 7.41 -3.61
CA LYS A 39 4.32 8.15 -2.42
C LYS A 39 3.43 7.81 -1.23
N ALA A 40 2.12 8.02 -1.36
CA ALA A 40 1.16 7.76 -0.29
C ALA A 40 1.21 6.29 0.17
N THR A 41 1.34 5.33 -0.76
CA THR A 41 1.40 3.92 -0.40
C THR A 41 2.65 3.58 0.41
N ILE A 42 3.82 4.10 0.01
CA ILE A 42 5.08 3.87 0.74
C ILE A 42 5.01 4.53 2.12
N GLU A 43 4.56 5.78 2.20
CA GLU A 43 4.42 6.52 3.47
C GLU A 43 3.45 5.81 4.44
N ILE A 44 2.30 5.34 3.94
CA ILE A 44 1.32 4.60 4.73
C ILE A 44 1.90 3.30 5.28
N LEU A 45 2.66 2.55 4.47
CA LEU A 45 3.28 1.31 4.92
C LEU A 45 4.44 1.58 5.87
N ASN A 46 5.20 2.65 5.67
CA ASN A 46 6.32 3.02 6.53
C ASN A 46 5.83 3.39 7.95
N ASP A 47 4.69 4.08 8.04
CA ASP A 47 4.01 4.43 9.29
C ASP A 47 3.31 3.22 9.97
N ALA A 48 3.23 2.07 9.30
CA ALA A 48 2.56 0.90 9.86
C ALA A 48 3.45 0.09 10.81
N PRO A 49 2.86 -0.56 11.85
CA PRO A 49 3.56 -1.57 12.63
C PRO A 49 4.14 -2.66 11.71
N ASP A 50 5.38 -3.07 11.98
CA ASP A 50 6.14 -4.03 11.15
C ASP A 50 6.24 -3.66 9.67
N ARG A 51 5.98 -2.38 9.35
CA ARG A 51 5.89 -1.84 7.99
C ARG A 51 4.92 -2.60 7.09
N MET A 52 3.88 -3.15 7.70
CA MET A 52 2.96 -4.08 7.05
C MET A 52 1.52 -3.75 7.38
N LEU A 53 0.67 -3.76 6.36
CA LEU A 53 -0.78 -3.60 6.54
C LEU A 53 -1.55 -4.71 5.84
N PRO A 54 -2.63 -5.22 6.45
CA PRO A 54 -3.56 -6.09 5.77
C PRO A 54 -4.32 -5.34 4.66
N GLN A 55 -4.86 -6.09 3.70
CA GLN A 55 -5.79 -5.60 2.69
C GLN A 55 -7.15 -6.25 2.88
N HIS A 56 -8.21 -5.43 2.91
CA HIS A 56 -9.55 -5.90 3.19
C HIS A 56 -10.47 -5.71 1.99
N ALA A 57 -10.34 -6.60 1.00
CA ALA A 57 -11.16 -6.54 -0.22
C ALA A 57 -12.66 -6.89 0.01
N ARG A 58 -13.09 -7.37 1.20
CA ARG A 58 -14.48 -7.85 1.43
C ARG A 58 -15.09 -7.27 2.72
N ASN A 59 -16.34 -6.82 2.62
CA ASN A 59 -17.10 -6.11 3.67
C ASN A 59 -17.14 -6.84 5.03
N LEU A 60 -17.30 -8.17 5.03
CA LEU A 60 -17.34 -8.99 6.26
C LEU A 60 -16.04 -8.95 7.08
N ILE A 61 -14.90 -8.69 6.43
CA ILE A 61 -13.59 -8.64 7.09
C ILE A 61 -13.29 -7.23 7.63
N ARG A 62 -13.80 -6.18 6.95
CA ARG A 62 -13.65 -4.77 7.36
C ARG A 62 -14.32 -4.46 8.70
N ALA A 63 -15.52 -4.99 8.94
CA ALA A 63 -16.24 -4.77 10.19
C ALA A 63 -15.45 -5.24 11.44
N HIS A 64 -14.59 -6.25 11.27
CA HIS A 64 -13.80 -6.82 12.35
C HIS A 64 -12.32 -6.42 12.29
N THR A 65 -11.86 -5.71 11.26
CA THR A 65 -10.45 -5.33 11.11
C THR A 65 -10.40 -3.89 10.59
N PRO A 66 -10.37 -2.90 11.50
CA PRO A 66 -10.66 -1.52 11.15
C PRO A 66 -9.52 -0.81 10.41
N ASP A 67 -8.30 -1.36 10.39
CA ASP A 67 -7.12 -0.68 9.88
C ASP A 67 -6.37 -1.54 8.86
N GLY A 68 -6.47 -1.14 7.59
CA GLY A 68 -5.88 -1.84 6.44
C GLY A 68 -5.44 -0.86 5.36
N LEU A 69 -4.56 -1.32 4.49
CA LEU A 69 -3.95 -0.51 3.43
C LEU A 69 -5.01 0.11 2.50
N ASP A 70 -6.06 -0.65 2.18
CA ASP A 70 -7.16 -0.21 1.32
C ASP A 70 -7.96 0.94 1.92
N LEU A 71 -8.18 0.92 3.24
CA LEU A 71 -8.88 2.00 3.92
C LEU A 71 -8.00 3.24 4.06
N ARG A 72 -6.71 3.06 4.41
CA ARG A 72 -5.77 4.18 4.53
C ARG A 72 -5.57 4.89 3.18
N ILE A 73 -5.32 4.14 2.10
CA ILE A 73 -5.19 4.72 0.75
C ILE A 73 -6.49 5.40 0.29
N LYS A 74 -7.66 4.80 0.56
CA LYS A 74 -8.95 5.42 0.28
C LYS A 74 -9.09 6.77 1.00
N ASN A 75 -8.77 6.82 2.30
CA ASN A 75 -8.91 8.03 3.09
C ASN A 75 -7.90 9.11 2.71
N THR A 76 -6.66 8.74 2.36
CA THR A 76 -5.61 9.68 1.96
C THR A 76 -5.84 10.24 0.55
N MET A 77 -6.34 9.42 -0.39
CA MET A 77 -6.39 9.76 -1.82
C MET A 77 -7.81 9.90 -2.39
N ASN A 78 -8.85 9.77 -1.55
CA ASN A 78 -10.25 9.66 -1.97
C ASN A 78 -10.46 8.64 -3.11
N SER A 79 -9.83 7.47 -2.99
CA SER A 79 -9.73 6.46 -4.06
C SER A 79 -10.60 5.22 -3.82
N ASP A 80 -10.75 4.38 -4.85
CA ASP A 80 -11.41 3.08 -4.71
C ASP A 80 -10.54 2.13 -3.87
N THR A 81 -11.16 1.29 -3.05
CA THR A 81 -10.44 0.31 -2.22
C THR A 81 -9.70 -0.78 -3.00
N ARG A 82 -10.06 -1.01 -4.27
CA ARG A 82 -9.31 -1.85 -5.22
C ARG A 82 -7.92 -1.29 -5.52
N THR A 83 -7.71 0.02 -5.32
CA THR A 83 -6.44 0.70 -5.55
C THR A 83 -5.32 0.04 -4.77
N ALA A 84 -5.52 -0.30 -3.49
CA ALA A 84 -4.51 -0.98 -2.66
C ALA A 84 -4.06 -2.32 -3.25
N ASN A 85 -5.00 -3.12 -3.76
CA ASN A 85 -4.65 -4.40 -4.36
C ASN A 85 -3.78 -4.23 -5.61
N ILE A 86 -4.15 -3.28 -6.47
CA ILE A 86 -3.43 -3.01 -7.73
C ILE A 86 -2.05 -2.41 -7.45
N ILE A 87 -1.96 -1.39 -6.58
CA ILE A 87 -0.67 -0.75 -6.29
C ILE A 87 0.29 -1.71 -5.59
N SER A 88 -0.20 -2.61 -4.72
CA SER A 88 0.67 -3.60 -4.09
C SER A 88 1.22 -4.62 -5.08
N ASP A 89 0.44 -5.06 -6.06
CA ASP A 89 0.95 -5.95 -7.12
C ASP A 89 2.06 -5.28 -7.94
N ILE A 90 1.85 -4.00 -8.28
CA ILE A 90 2.80 -3.18 -9.05
C ILE A 90 4.10 -2.98 -8.25
N LEU A 91 3.99 -2.52 -7.01
CA LEU A 91 5.16 -2.31 -6.15
C LEU A 91 5.88 -3.63 -5.83
N ALA A 92 5.16 -4.75 -5.75
CA ALA A 92 5.77 -6.06 -5.55
C ALA A 92 6.57 -6.51 -6.77
N SER A 93 6.05 -6.30 -7.98
CA SER A 93 6.82 -6.59 -9.21
C SER A 93 8.09 -5.74 -9.35
N ALA A 94 8.12 -4.56 -8.74
CA ALA A 94 9.29 -3.68 -8.69
C ALA A 94 10.26 -4.01 -7.53
N GLY A 95 9.95 -5.00 -6.68
CA GLY A 95 10.76 -5.32 -5.49
C GLY A 95 10.76 -4.21 -4.43
N ILE A 96 9.65 -3.45 -4.32
CA ILE A 96 9.48 -2.39 -3.32
C ILE A 96 8.75 -2.91 -2.08
N VAL A 97 7.75 -3.76 -2.30
CA VAL A 97 6.96 -4.39 -1.25
C VAL A 97 6.93 -5.90 -1.44
N GLU A 98 6.59 -6.60 -0.37
CA GLU A 98 6.24 -8.02 -0.39
C GLU A 98 4.73 -8.16 -0.18
N VAL A 99 4.10 -9.06 -0.94
CA VAL A 99 2.70 -9.45 -0.74
C VAL A 99 2.67 -10.78 0.01
N LEU A 100 1.99 -10.79 1.15
CA LEU A 100 1.93 -11.92 2.06
C LEU A 100 0.49 -12.37 2.30
N THR A 101 0.33 -13.59 2.78
CA THR A 101 -0.93 -14.07 3.35
C THR A 101 -0.78 -14.16 4.86
N ILE A 102 -1.59 -13.42 5.61
CA ILE A 102 -1.60 -13.45 7.08
C ILE A 102 -2.95 -13.94 7.59
N LYS A 103 -2.95 -14.51 8.80
CA LYS A 103 -4.20 -14.91 9.46
C LYS A 103 -4.81 -13.70 10.16
N ASN A 104 -6.06 -13.38 9.82
CA ASN A 104 -6.83 -12.38 10.52
C ASN A 104 -7.16 -12.89 11.94
N LYS A 105 -6.63 -12.23 12.97
CA LYS A 105 -6.81 -12.67 14.37
C LYS A 105 -8.27 -12.70 14.82
N LYS A 106 -9.15 -11.84 14.27
CA LYS A 106 -10.56 -11.77 14.68
C LYS A 106 -11.46 -12.76 13.96
N THR A 107 -11.21 -13.00 12.67
CA THR A 107 -12.07 -13.88 11.85
C THR A 107 -11.46 -15.27 11.61
N GLY A 108 -10.18 -15.47 11.95
CA GLY A 108 -9.43 -16.70 11.68
C GLY A 108 -9.10 -16.92 10.20
N ARG A 109 -9.57 -16.05 9.29
CA ARG A 109 -9.41 -16.20 7.84
C ARG A 109 -8.06 -15.72 7.34
N ASN A 110 -7.55 -16.36 6.30
CA ASN A 110 -6.37 -15.90 5.58
C ASN A 110 -6.72 -14.66 4.74
N ILE A 111 -5.90 -13.62 4.85
CA ILE A 111 -6.07 -12.34 4.16
C ILE A 111 -4.74 -11.89 3.54
N LYS A 112 -4.82 -11.13 2.45
CA LYS A 112 -3.67 -10.48 1.83
C LYS A 112 -3.14 -9.40 2.76
N ALA A 113 -1.82 -9.28 2.84
CA ALA A 113 -1.11 -8.18 3.47
C ALA A 113 0.00 -7.68 2.55
N THR A 114 0.43 -6.45 2.77
CA THR A 114 1.54 -5.83 2.05
C THR A 114 2.53 -5.31 3.06
N ARG A 115 3.80 -5.68 2.88
CA ARG A 115 4.92 -5.26 3.72
C ARG A 115 5.90 -4.45 2.88
N LEU A 116 6.32 -3.29 3.36
CA LEU A 116 7.40 -2.52 2.75
C LEU A 116 8.74 -3.20 3.05
N LEU A 117 9.56 -3.41 2.03
CA LEU A 117 10.88 -4.02 2.21
C LEU A 117 11.85 -3.02 2.87
N SER A 118 12.83 -3.53 3.61
CA SER A 118 13.75 -2.73 4.44
C SER A 118 14.50 -1.65 3.66
N GLU A 119 14.85 -1.92 2.40
CA GLU A 119 15.52 -0.97 1.50
C GLU A 119 14.72 0.33 1.28
N TRP A 120 13.40 0.29 1.45
CA TRP A 120 12.49 1.39 1.17
C TRP A 120 12.00 2.12 2.43
N THR A 121 12.69 1.89 3.54
CA THR A 121 12.28 2.38 4.86
C THR A 121 13.16 3.53 5.35
N TYR A 122 12.64 4.39 6.23
CA TYR A 122 13.27 5.64 6.68
C TYR A 122 12.66 6.15 8.01
#